data_AF-A0A510BDS5-F1
#
_entry.id   AF-A0A510BDS5-F1
#
_cell.length_a   1.000
_cell.length_b   1.000
_cell.length_c   1.000
_cell.angle_alpha   90.00
_cell.angle_beta   90.00
_cell.angle_gamma   90.00
#
_symmetry.space_group_name_H-M   'P 1'
#
loop_
_entity.id
_entity.type
_entity.pdbx_description
1 polymer ?
#
loop_
_entity_poly.entity_id
_entity_poly.type
_entity_poly.pdbx_seq_one_letter_code
_entity_poly.pdbx_strand_id
1 'polypeptide(L)'
;MVNWDFLLDITKRLVEIGREKRETPPVYEVEPFKHYFDREGNLKYDELDEYDGKFTRREILTRYLLVNVVLDQGPDIVGVRELLKEVTTSLYRKEIRIFHRPTDFFNELNISIDEMISKHNSIKEIRAEKWALENKSSPSKYNLFFTQSMRGIVSTKQVLDYAIHRWGVPLAMFLLLEKDLNSKCESSPQVLVDHLESHSSAEIMSQQLKDNERYGLGSAIGYKGCHLFAKLYVSTFGLVKHRKDDKGWTGISYEVPLDSNAGRVLFRTGFLLELATLKDYEKWNVIQKGKGKGGVNYIRVTNIRGKKVKGISTDSEFFHDYLVVVREYLKMGKPRSMEIQRVPNLLIYKLNKDGYDFSVGDFDDGLMYIGTKYCYNHDEPKCEDCPLNDVCQGYNKDNTLIKNYRT
;
A
#
# COMPACT_ATOMS: atom_id res chain seq x y z
N MET A 1 -10.35 -2.89 -29.80
CA MET A 1 -8.90 -2.60 -29.82
C MET A 1 -8.64 -1.69 -28.62
N VAL A 2 -7.56 -1.89 -27.87
CA VAL A 2 -7.26 -1.10 -26.66
C VAL A 2 -6.93 0.33 -27.07
N ASN A 3 -7.58 1.34 -26.47
CA ASN A 3 -7.22 2.74 -26.70
C ASN A 3 -6.06 3.17 -25.78
N TRP A 4 -4.83 3.02 -26.28
CA TRP A 4 -3.63 3.35 -25.52
C TRP A 4 -3.44 4.83 -25.25
N ASP A 5 -3.86 5.71 -26.15
CA ASP A 5 -3.73 7.16 -25.97
C ASP A 5 -4.59 7.63 -24.79
N PHE A 6 -5.82 7.10 -24.68
CA PHE A 6 -6.67 7.35 -23.51
C PHE A 6 -6.04 6.82 -22.22
N LEU A 7 -5.48 5.60 -22.23
CA LEU A 7 -4.83 5.02 -21.05
C LEU A 7 -3.57 5.80 -20.64
N LEU A 8 -2.80 6.32 -21.58
CA LEU A 8 -1.62 7.15 -21.32
C LEU A 8 -2.03 8.52 -20.76
N ASP A 9 -3.01 9.20 -21.35
CA ASP A 9 -3.50 10.50 -20.87
C ASP A 9 -4.00 10.41 -19.42
N ILE A 10 -4.90 9.47 -19.14
CA ILE A 10 -5.42 9.32 -17.78
C ILE A 10 -4.32 8.90 -16.79
N THR A 11 -3.36 8.07 -17.20
CA THR A 11 -2.23 7.69 -16.35
C THR A 11 -1.36 8.90 -16.04
N LYS A 12 -1.04 9.72 -17.05
CA LYS A 12 -0.27 10.94 -16.90
C LYS A 12 -0.93 11.91 -15.91
N ARG A 13 -2.23 12.17 -16.06
CA ARG A 13 -2.97 13.04 -15.14
C ARG A 13 -2.97 12.50 -13.70
N LEU A 14 -3.15 11.18 -13.54
CA LEU A 14 -3.11 10.55 -12.22
C LEU A 14 -1.73 10.66 -11.57
N VAL A 15 -0.63 10.41 -12.29
CA VAL A 15 0.73 10.55 -11.72
C VAL A 15 1.07 12.00 -11.38
N GLU A 16 0.64 12.98 -12.18
CA GLU A 16 0.82 14.41 -11.88
C GLU A 16 0.08 14.80 -10.60
N ILE A 17 -1.19 14.42 -10.48
CA ILE A 17 -1.98 14.63 -9.27
C ILE A 17 -1.34 13.95 -8.06
N GLY A 18 -0.89 12.71 -8.21
CA GLY A 18 -0.28 11.96 -7.10
C GLY A 18 1.05 12.54 -6.65
N ARG A 19 1.84 13.11 -7.57
CA ARG A 19 3.07 13.84 -7.22
C ARG A 19 2.78 15.08 -6.38
N GLU A 20 1.78 15.86 -6.77
CA GLU A 20 1.40 17.08 -6.06
C GLU A 20 0.68 16.81 -4.74
N LYS A 21 -0.07 15.71 -4.66
CA LYS A 21 -0.97 15.38 -3.54
C LYS A 21 -0.54 14.12 -2.78
N ARG A 22 0.74 13.78 -2.85
CA ARG A 22 1.32 12.58 -2.24
C ARG A 22 0.95 12.49 -0.76
N GLU A 23 0.37 11.37 -0.36
CA GLU A 23 0.03 11.13 1.04
C GLU A 23 1.14 10.34 1.73
N THR A 24 1.97 11.03 2.51
CA THR A 24 3.03 10.40 3.30
C THR A 24 2.55 10.10 4.73
N PRO A 25 2.83 8.90 5.28
CA PRO A 25 2.67 8.69 6.71
C PRO A 25 3.49 9.74 7.48
N PRO A 26 2.93 10.42 8.50
CA PRO A 26 3.62 11.51 9.19
C PRO A 26 4.65 10.97 10.19
N VAL A 27 5.68 10.27 9.70
CA VAL A 27 6.71 9.63 10.54
C VAL A 27 7.53 10.67 11.30
N TYR A 28 7.66 11.88 10.75
CA TYR A 28 8.32 13.02 11.40
C TYR A 28 7.62 13.47 12.70
N GLU A 29 6.34 13.10 12.89
CA GLU A 29 5.61 13.35 14.15
C GLU A 29 5.85 12.29 15.22
N VAL A 30 6.47 11.16 14.88
CA VAL A 30 6.79 10.09 15.84
C VAL A 30 7.98 10.57 16.67
N GLU A 31 7.75 10.92 17.93
CA GLU A 31 8.73 11.61 18.78
C GLU A 31 10.13 10.97 18.77
N PRO A 32 10.28 9.63 18.94
CA PRO A 32 11.59 8.99 18.86
C PRO A 32 12.34 9.20 17.54
N PHE A 33 11.62 9.41 16.42
CA PHE A 33 12.20 9.49 15.07
C PHE A 33 12.26 10.91 14.52
N LYS A 34 11.75 11.89 15.27
CA LYS A 34 11.71 13.30 14.83
C LYS A 34 13.07 13.81 14.38
N HIS A 35 14.14 13.37 15.02
CA HIS A 35 15.51 13.78 14.71
C HIS A 35 16.05 13.24 13.36
N TYR A 36 15.36 12.28 12.74
CA TYR A 36 15.66 11.80 11.38
C TYR A 36 15.21 12.78 10.29
N PHE A 37 14.43 13.80 10.67
CA PHE A 37 13.82 14.76 9.76
C PHE A 37 14.33 16.19 10.05
N ASP A 38 14.29 17.05 9.04
CA ASP A 38 14.55 18.48 9.20
C ASP A 38 13.36 19.21 9.84
N ARG A 39 13.41 20.55 9.89
CA ARG A 39 12.35 21.36 10.53
C ARG A 39 11.08 21.42 9.68
N GLU A 40 11.23 21.19 8.39
CA GLU A 40 10.19 21.17 7.36
C GLU A 40 9.53 19.78 7.27
N GLY A 41 10.06 18.78 7.97
CA GLY A 41 9.55 17.41 8.00
C GLY A 41 10.09 16.53 6.87
N ASN A 42 11.10 16.99 6.13
CA ASN A 42 11.77 16.18 5.11
C ASN A 42 12.78 15.23 5.74
N LEU A 43 12.91 14.05 5.16
CA LEU A 43 13.88 13.05 5.61
C LEU A 43 15.30 13.52 5.31
N LYS A 44 16.19 13.43 6.29
CA LYS A 44 17.61 13.75 6.10
C LYS A 44 18.36 12.58 5.48
N TYR A 45 18.41 12.56 4.15
CA TYR A 45 18.92 11.42 3.38
C TYR A 45 20.40 11.11 3.62
N ASP A 46 21.21 12.13 3.91
CA ASP A 46 22.63 12.05 4.22
C ASP A 46 22.91 11.45 5.60
N GLU A 47 21.95 11.56 6.54
CA GLU A 47 22.07 11.00 7.89
C GLU A 47 21.45 9.59 8.02
N LEU A 48 20.88 9.00 6.95
CA LEU A 48 20.14 7.73 7.06
C LEU A 48 20.98 6.53 7.48
N ASP A 49 22.27 6.55 7.17
CA ASP A 49 23.20 5.48 7.50
C ASP A 49 23.94 5.71 8.82
N GLU A 50 23.62 6.80 9.55
CA GLU A 50 24.08 7.02 10.91
C GLU A 50 23.44 6.01 11.88
N TYR A 51 24.18 5.72 12.96
CA TYR A 51 23.71 4.82 14.01
C TYR A 51 22.70 5.50 14.94
N ASP A 52 21.62 4.77 15.25
CA ASP A 52 20.72 4.99 16.37
C ASP A 52 20.66 3.69 17.20
N GLY A 53 21.35 3.71 18.35
CA GLY A 53 21.64 2.50 19.11
C GLY A 53 22.51 1.51 18.31
N LYS A 54 22.01 0.28 18.12
CA LYS A 54 22.72 -0.79 17.38
C LYS A 54 22.45 -0.81 15.87
N PHE A 55 21.51 0.00 15.40
CA PHE A 55 21.03 -0.04 14.02
C PHE A 55 21.23 1.30 13.32
N THR A 56 21.15 1.33 12.00
CA THR A 56 21.08 2.59 11.26
C THR A 56 19.69 3.21 11.36
N ARG A 57 19.59 4.54 11.18
CA ARG A 57 18.27 5.21 11.09
C ARG A 57 17.40 4.64 9.98
N ARG A 58 18.02 4.28 8.84
CA ARG A 58 17.37 3.58 7.72
C ARG A 58 16.71 2.27 8.16
N GLU A 59 17.39 1.46 8.96
CA GLU A 59 16.85 0.21 9.50
C GLU A 59 15.65 0.47 10.41
N ILE A 60 15.77 1.40 11.36
CA ILE A 60 14.68 1.74 12.30
C ILE A 60 13.45 2.26 11.55
N LEU A 61 13.65 3.15 10.59
CA LEU A 61 12.57 3.69 9.75
C LEU A 61 11.91 2.58 8.92
N THR A 62 12.70 1.67 8.34
CA THR A 62 12.20 0.52 7.57
C THR A 62 11.32 -0.39 8.44
N ARG A 63 11.75 -0.67 9.68
CA ARG A 63 10.98 -1.47 10.65
C ARG A 63 9.65 -0.80 11.01
N TYR A 64 9.66 0.51 11.26
CA TYR A 64 8.45 1.28 11.55
C TYR A 64 7.47 1.23 10.38
N LEU A 65 7.95 1.47 9.16
CA LEU A 65 7.11 1.46 7.96
C LEU A 65 6.51 0.09 7.68
N LEU A 66 7.23 -1.01 7.98
CA LEU A 66 6.67 -2.35 7.85
C LEU A 66 5.52 -2.57 8.84
N VAL A 67 5.70 -2.20 10.10
CA VAL A 67 4.61 -2.28 11.09
C VAL A 67 3.44 -1.37 10.68
N ASN A 68 3.71 -0.17 10.17
CA ASN A 68 2.68 0.75 9.67
C ASN A 68 1.77 0.10 8.61
N VAL A 69 2.33 -0.58 7.61
CA VAL A 69 1.50 -1.22 6.55
C VAL A 69 0.77 -2.48 7.03
N VAL A 70 1.31 -3.16 8.04
CA VAL A 70 0.66 -4.32 8.67
C VAL A 70 -0.60 -3.88 9.42
N LEU A 71 -0.54 -2.70 10.05
CA LEU A 71 -1.67 -2.11 10.77
C LEU A 71 -2.69 -1.45 9.84
N ASP A 72 -2.26 -0.96 8.68
CA ASP A 72 -3.08 -0.27 7.67
C ASP A 72 -4.05 -1.22 6.91
N GLN A 73 -4.98 -1.81 7.67
CA GLN A 73 -5.97 -2.80 7.21
C GLN A 73 -7.40 -2.42 7.61
N GLY A 74 -7.58 -1.27 8.28
CA GLY A 74 -8.87 -0.75 8.74
C GLY A 74 -9.45 0.34 7.83
N PRO A 75 -10.73 0.72 8.02
CA PRO A 75 -11.39 1.76 7.23
C PRO A 75 -10.96 3.19 7.58
N ASP A 76 -10.32 3.40 8.74
CA ASP A 76 -9.78 4.71 9.16
C ASP A 76 -8.25 4.68 9.24
N ILE A 77 -7.61 4.86 8.08
CA ILE A 77 -6.15 4.86 7.95
C ILE A 77 -5.50 5.93 8.84
N VAL A 78 -6.12 7.10 8.95
CA VAL A 78 -5.58 8.20 9.76
C VAL A 78 -5.60 7.80 11.24
N GLY A 79 -6.70 7.24 11.74
CA GLY A 79 -6.78 6.73 13.11
C GLY A 79 -5.79 5.60 13.39
N VAL A 80 -5.56 4.70 12.44
CA VAL A 80 -4.57 3.61 12.56
C VAL A 80 -3.14 4.17 12.66
N ARG A 81 -2.78 5.14 11.81
CA ARG A 81 -1.46 5.78 11.85
C ARG A 81 -1.24 6.54 13.16
N GLU A 82 -2.27 7.23 13.64
CA GLU A 82 -2.25 7.91 14.93
C GLU A 82 -2.06 6.92 16.09
N LEU A 83 -2.72 5.75 16.06
CA LEU A 83 -2.52 4.70 17.03
C LEU A 83 -1.07 4.20 17.06
N LEU A 84 -0.49 3.91 15.89
CA LEU A 84 0.92 3.48 15.81
C LEU A 84 1.87 4.54 16.38
N LYS A 85 1.67 5.81 16.01
CA LYS A 85 2.45 6.95 16.50
C LYS A 85 2.39 7.06 18.02
N GLU A 86 1.18 7.12 18.57
CA GLU A 86 0.92 7.34 19.99
C GLU A 86 1.42 6.18 20.86
N VAL A 87 1.18 4.93 20.41
CA VAL A 87 1.68 3.74 21.11
C VAL A 87 3.20 3.69 21.07
N THR A 88 3.82 3.90 19.89
CA THR A 88 5.29 3.93 19.77
C THR A 88 5.91 4.98 20.68
N THR A 89 5.38 6.21 20.66
CA THR A 89 5.86 7.30 21.51
C THR A 89 5.73 6.97 22.99
N SER A 90 4.57 6.43 23.41
CA SER A 90 4.33 6.07 24.80
C SER A 90 5.28 4.97 25.29
N LEU A 91 5.50 3.93 24.47
CA LEU A 91 6.42 2.84 24.79
C LEU A 91 7.87 3.33 24.90
N TYR A 92 8.32 4.19 23.98
CA TYR A 92 9.68 4.72 24.03
C TYR A 92 9.93 5.62 25.24
N ARG A 93 8.95 6.42 25.66
CA ARG A 93 9.04 7.20 26.92
C ARG A 93 9.13 6.31 28.16
N LYS A 94 8.71 5.05 28.07
CA LYS A 94 8.85 4.02 29.11
C LYS A 94 10.11 3.16 28.90
N GLU A 95 11.02 3.57 28.01
CA GLU A 95 12.22 2.82 27.63
C GLU A 95 11.96 1.46 26.96
N ILE A 96 10.75 1.23 26.45
CA ILE A 96 10.35 0.05 25.67
C ILE A 96 10.56 0.37 24.19
N ARG A 97 11.78 0.13 23.69
CA ARG A 97 12.22 0.62 22.37
C ARG A 97 12.01 -0.43 21.28
N ILE A 98 10.76 -0.79 21.00
CA ILE A 98 10.36 -1.98 20.20
C ILE A 98 11.00 -2.10 18.80
N PHE A 99 11.42 -1.01 18.16
CA PHE A 99 12.10 -1.08 16.85
C PHE A 99 13.61 -1.28 16.97
N HIS A 100 14.21 -0.84 18.09
CA HIS A 100 15.61 -1.05 18.43
C HIS A 100 15.85 -2.38 19.13
N ARG A 101 14.89 -2.80 19.97
CA ARG A 101 14.89 -4.03 20.76
C ARG A 101 13.49 -4.65 20.69
N PRO A 102 13.18 -5.43 19.64
CA PRO A 102 11.83 -5.98 19.50
C PRO A 102 11.44 -6.97 20.62
N THR A 103 12.41 -7.50 21.37
CA THR A 103 12.17 -8.28 22.59
C THR A 103 11.42 -7.48 23.67
N ASP A 104 11.62 -6.16 23.74
CA ASP A 104 10.97 -5.31 24.74
C ASP A 104 9.43 -5.41 24.63
N PHE A 105 8.89 -5.55 23.41
CA PHE A 105 7.45 -5.74 23.21
C PHE A 105 6.92 -7.02 23.87
N PHE A 106 7.66 -8.12 23.76
CA PHE A 106 7.24 -9.42 24.30
C PHE A 106 7.48 -9.52 25.80
N ASN A 107 8.59 -8.94 26.29
CA ASN A 107 8.91 -8.92 27.71
C ASN A 107 7.93 -8.03 28.48
N GLU A 108 7.52 -6.91 27.88
CA GLU A 108 6.61 -5.92 28.48
C GLU A 108 5.22 -5.98 27.84
N LEU A 109 4.71 -7.19 27.58
CA LEU A 109 3.47 -7.40 26.83
C LEU A 109 2.25 -6.76 27.50
N ASN A 110 2.18 -6.79 28.83
CA ASN A 110 1.12 -6.13 29.60
C ASN A 110 1.13 -4.61 29.36
N ILE A 111 2.29 -3.97 29.46
CA ILE A 111 2.43 -2.52 29.21
C ILE A 111 2.08 -2.20 27.75
N SER A 112 2.56 -3.01 26.81
CA SER A 112 2.30 -2.83 25.38
C SER A 112 0.81 -2.88 25.06
N ILE A 113 0.08 -3.85 25.62
CA ILE A 113 -1.38 -3.98 25.43
C ILE A 113 -2.15 -2.85 26.10
N ASP A 114 -1.78 -2.47 27.33
CA ASP A 114 -2.43 -1.40 28.07
C ASP A 114 -2.29 -0.05 27.35
N GLU A 115 -1.11 0.23 26.78
CA GLU A 115 -0.90 1.41 25.94
C GLU A 115 -1.75 1.37 24.67
N MET A 116 -1.84 0.23 23.97
CA MET A 116 -2.72 0.11 22.79
C MET A 116 -4.18 0.40 23.13
N ILE A 117 -4.69 -0.14 24.25
CA ILE A 117 -6.07 0.09 24.70
C ILE A 117 -6.29 1.57 25.02
N SER A 118 -5.39 2.15 25.82
CA SER A 118 -5.46 3.54 26.28
C SER A 118 -5.44 4.52 25.11
N LYS A 119 -4.50 4.35 24.17
CA LYS A 119 -4.39 5.22 22.99
C LYS A 119 -5.55 5.03 22.02
N HIS A 120 -6.02 3.81 21.81
CA HIS A 120 -7.22 3.57 21.02
C HIS A 120 -8.43 4.31 21.58
N ASN A 121 -8.66 4.27 22.89
CA ASN A 121 -9.78 4.95 23.52
C ASN A 121 -9.68 6.48 23.37
N SER A 122 -8.49 7.04 23.58
CA SER A 122 -8.24 8.47 23.39
C SER A 122 -8.51 8.93 21.96
N ILE A 123 -8.05 8.15 20.97
CA ILE A 123 -8.30 8.45 19.54
C ILE A 123 -9.78 8.32 19.20
N LYS A 124 -10.47 7.33 19.78
CA LYS A 124 -11.91 7.09 19.58
C LYS A 124 -12.74 8.29 20.04
N GLU A 125 -12.39 8.93 21.16
CA GLU A 125 -13.08 10.12 21.66
C GLU A 125 -13.05 11.29 20.65
N ILE A 126 -11.96 11.42 19.89
CA ILE A 126 -11.76 12.51 18.92
C ILE A 126 -12.38 12.17 17.56
N ARG A 127 -12.25 10.92 17.11
CA ARG A 127 -12.48 10.55 15.70
C ARG A 127 -13.82 9.88 15.43
N ALA A 128 -14.43 9.22 16.42
CA ALA A 128 -15.55 8.32 16.17
C ALA A 128 -16.76 9.01 15.53
N GLU A 129 -17.06 10.25 15.92
CA GLU A 129 -18.18 11.02 15.36
C GLU A 129 -17.96 11.39 13.90
N LYS A 130 -16.78 11.96 13.61
CA LYS A 130 -16.39 12.34 12.25
C LYS A 130 -16.40 11.12 11.32
N TRP A 131 -15.77 10.02 11.75
CA TRP A 131 -15.77 8.77 10.98
C TRP A 131 -17.18 8.26 10.73
N ALA A 132 -18.05 8.30 11.75
CA ALA A 132 -19.43 7.83 11.63
C ALA A 132 -20.24 8.67 10.63
N LEU A 133 -20.06 9.99 10.64
CA LEU A 133 -20.71 10.91 9.68
C LEU A 133 -20.26 10.61 8.24
N GLU A 134 -18.95 10.54 8.00
CA GLU A 134 -18.37 10.29 6.67
C GLU A 134 -18.80 8.92 6.09
N ASN A 135 -18.99 7.92 6.96
CA ASN A 135 -19.32 6.56 6.56
C ASN A 135 -20.82 6.21 6.66
N LYS A 136 -21.68 7.16 7.05
CA LYS A 136 -23.11 6.92 7.35
C LYS A 136 -23.30 5.73 8.33
N SER A 137 -22.55 5.76 9.43
CA SER A 137 -22.47 4.71 10.46
C SER A 137 -22.75 5.27 11.87
N SER A 138 -22.53 4.49 12.93
CA SER A 138 -22.65 4.95 14.32
C SER A 138 -21.28 5.06 15.01
N PRO A 139 -21.04 6.10 15.85
CA PRO A 139 -19.76 6.26 16.56
C PRO A 139 -19.39 5.05 17.43
N SER A 140 -20.39 4.37 17.99
CA SER A 140 -20.21 3.16 18.79
C SER A 140 -19.50 2.01 18.06
N LYS A 141 -19.60 1.98 16.72
CA LYS A 141 -18.95 0.98 15.85
C LYS A 141 -17.50 1.32 15.52
N TYR A 142 -17.03 2.51 15.88
CA TYR A 142 -15.64 2.88 15.68
C TYR A 142 -14.73 1.97 16.49
N ASN A 143 -13.75 1.40 15.81
CA ASN A 143 -12.71 0.55 16.36
C ASN A 143 -11.49 0.61 15.43
N LEU A 144 -10.29 0.52 15.99
CA LEU A 144 -9.04 0.45 15.21
C LEU A 144 -8.43 -0.96 15.20
N PHE A 145 -8.95 -1.87 16.04
CA PHE A 145 -8.43 -3.22 16.12
C PHE A 145 -9.07 -4.12 15.06
N PHE A 146 -8.32 -4.42 14.01
CA PHE A 146 -8.75 -5.31 12.93
C PHE A 146 -7.81 -6.50 12.76
N THR A 147 -8.36 -7.72 12.80
CA THR A 147 -7.60 -8.97 12.63
C THR A 147 -8.10 -9.76 11.42
N GLN A 148 -7.29 -10.70 10.95
CA GLN A 148 -7.66 -11.56 9.83
C GLN A 148 -8.59 -12.68 10.32
N SER A 149 -9.68 -12.92 9.60
CA SER A 149 -10.56 -14.08 9.80
C SER A 149 -10.76 -14.86 8.50
N MET A 150 -11.43 -16.02 8.58
CA MET A 150 -11.87 -16.77 7.38
C MET A 150 -12.78 -15.95 6.46
N ARG A 151 -13.48 -14.94 6.99
CA ARG A 151 -14.38 -14.06 6.22
C ARG A 151 -13.66 -12.81 5.67
N GLY A 152 -12.36 -12.69 5.90
CA GLY A 152 -11.58 -11.48 5.61
C GLY A 152 -11.22 -10.72 6.87
N ILE A 153 -10.84 -9.45 6.72
CA ILE A 153 -10.47 -8.58 7.83
C ILE A 153 -11.73 -8.21 8.63
N VAL A 154 -11.68 -8.40 9.95
CA VAL A 154 -12.81 -8.15 10.86
C VAL A 154 -12.38 -7.27 12.02
N SER A 155 -13.29 -6.42 12.48
CA SER A 155 -13.14 -5.67 13.72
C SER A 155 -13.15 -6.64 14.90
N THR A 156 -12.15 -6.55 15.78
CA THR A 156 -12.02 -7.38 16.99
C THR A 156 -12.08 -6.52 18.25
N LYS A 157 -12.59 -7.08 19.34
CA LYS A 157 -12.47 -6.47 20.68
C LYS A 157 -11.36 -7.12 21.51
N GLN A 158 -10.82 -8.24 21.03
CA GLN A 158 -9.73 -8.98 21.67
C GLN A 158 -8.40 -8.33 21.32
N VAL A 159 -7.92 -7.43 22.18
CA VAL A 159 -6.69 -6.66 21.91
C VAL A 159 -5.44 -7.52 21.93
N LEU A 160 -5.40 -8.59 22.73
CA LEU A 160 -4.29 -9.54 22.72
C LEU A 160 -4.09 -10.18 21.33
N ASP A 161 -5.17 -10.63 20.70
CA ASP A 161 -5.12 -11.21 19.33
C ASP A 161 -4.58 -10.17 18.34
N TYR A 162 -5.11 -8.95 18.38
CA TYR A 162 -4.61 -7.84 17.57
C TYR A 162 -3.13 -7.53 17.82
N ALA A 163 -2.71 -7.43 19.08
CA ALA A 163 -1.35 -7.09 19.46
C ALA A 163 -0.36 -8.16 18.99
N ILE A 164 -0.61 -9.43 19.29
CA ILE A 164 0.28 -10.53 18.87
C ILE A 164 0.30 -10.68 17.35
N HIS A 165 -0.87 -10.64 16.71
CA HIS A 165 -0.96 -10.89 15.27
C HIS A 165 -0.44 -9.73 14.41
N ARG A 166 -0.78 -8.49 14.76
CA ARG A 166 -0.45 -7.31 13.93
C ARG A 166 0.83 -6.58 14.34
N TRP A 167 1.20 -6.62 15.62
CA TRP A 167 2.46 -6.04 16.09
C TRP A 167 3.51 -7.12 16.34
N GLY A 168 3.14 -8.18 17.05
CA GLY A 168 4.05 -9.26 17.41
C GLY A 168 4.65 -9.97 16.21
N VAL A 169 3.88 -10.31 15.18
CA VAL A 169 4.40 -11.02 13.98
C VAL A 169 5.52 -10.25 13.27
N PRO A 170 5.37 -8.97 12.86
CA PRO A 170 6.49 -8.24 12.24
C PRO A 170 7.66 -8.01 13.21
N LEU A 171 7.42 -7.79 14.51
CA LEU A 171 8.50 -7.65 15.49
C LEU A 171 9.27 -8.98 15.69
N ALA A 172 8.58 -10.11 15.66
CA ALA A 172 9.19 -11.44 15.71
C ALA A 172 10.03 -11.74 14.47
N MET A 173 9.58 -11.29 13.28
CA MET A 173 10.38 -11.38 12.05
C MET A 173 11.71 -10.64 12.19
N PHE A 174 11.72 -9.42 12.77
CA PHE A 174 12.97 -8.68 13.03
C PHE A 174 13.90 -9.46 13.95
N LEU A 175 13.39 -10.02 15.05
CA LEU A 175 14.18 -10.85 15.97
C LEU A 175 14.74 -12.10 15.31
N LEU A 176 13.95 -12.75 14.46
CA LEU A 176 14.35 -13.96 13.77
C LEU A 176 15.50 -13.68 12.81
N LEU A 177 15.40 -12.61 12.01
CA LEU A 177 16.47 -12.15 11.12
C LEU A 177 17.76 -11.85 11.90
N GLU A 178 17.65 -11.13 13.02
CA GLU A 178 18.81 -10.82 13.88
C GLU A 178 19.46 -12.08 14.46
N LYS A 179 18.67 -13.05 14.93
CA LYS A 179 19.18 -14.31 15.47
C LYS A 179 19.85 -15.17 14.40
N ASP A 180 19.26 -15.23 13.22
CA ASP A 180 19.80 -16.01 12.11
C ASP A 180 21.13 -15.41 11.61
N LEU A 181 21.28 -14.08 11.59
CA LEU A 181 22.55 -13.42 11.29
C LEU A 181 23.62 -13.71 12.36
N ASN A 182 23.27 -13.58 13.64
CA ASN A 182 24.18 -13.86 14.75
C ASN A 182 24.66 -15.32 14.78
N SER A 183 23.79 -16.27 14.41
CA SER A 183 24.15 -17.70 14.34
C SER A 183 25.21 -18.02 13.28
N LYS A 184 25.39 -17.12 12.30
CA LYS A 184 26.45 -17.20 11.28
C LYS A 184 27.72 -16.43 11.69
N CYS A 185 27.77 -15.91 12.91
CA CYS A 185 28.84 -15.00 13.38
C CYS A 185 28.99 -13.74 12.51
N GLU A 186 27.92 -13.32 11.84
CA GLU A 186 27.86 -12.08 11.06
C GLU A 186 27.20 -10.98 11.88
N SER A 187 27.49 -9.72 11.55
CA SER A 187 26.83 -8.57 12.17
C SER A 187 26.46 -7.54 11.10
N SER A 188 25.27 -6.97 11.22
CA SER A 188 24.81 -5.89 10.36
C SER A 188 23.97 -4.91 11.18
N PRO A 189 24.21 -3.59 11.07
CA PRO A 189 23.36 -2.58 11.69
C PRO A 189 22.04 -2.37 10.91
N GLN A 190 21.75 -3.20 9.90
CA GLN A 190 20.62 -2.98 8.99
C GLN A 190 20.08 -4.30 8.43
N VAL A 191 19.84 -5.25 9.33
CA VAL A 191 19.49 -6.64 9.01
C VAL A 191 18.23 -6.73 8.15
N LEU A 192 17.19 -5.94 8.42
CA LEU A 192 15.99 -5.94 7.61
C LEU A 192 16.26 -5.37 6.21
N VAL A 193 16.97 -4.23 6.12
CA VAL A 193 17.37 -3.64 4.82
C VAL A 193 18.12 -4.66 3.96
N ASP A 194 19.13 -5.32 4.53
CA ASP A 194 19.93 -6.32 3.82
C ASP A 194 19.05 -7.52 3.38
N HIS A 195 18.14 -7.97 4.23
CA HIS A 195 17.20 -9.04 3.89
C HIS A 195 16.26 -8.64 2.74
N LEU A 196 15.65 -7.46 2.80
CA LEU A 196 14.77 -6.97 1.74
C LEU A 196 15.52 -6.87 0.41
N GLU A 197 16.69 -6.23 0.39
CA GLU A 197 17.50 -5.99 -0.81
C GLU A 197 18.28 -7.20 -1.33
N SER A 198 18.22 -8.33 -0.60
CA SER A 198 18.68 -9.64 -1.08
C SER A 198 17.85 -10.17 -2.25
N HIS A 199 16.61 -9.70 -2.39
CA HIS A 199 15.72 -10.05 -3.50
C HIS A 199 16.08 -9.30 -4.78
N SER A 200 15.80 -9.92 -5.93
CA SER A 200 16.15 -9.35 -7.24
C SER A 200 15.29 -8.14 -7.64
N SER A 201 14.10 -7.99 -7.07
CA SER A 201 13.24 -6.82 -7.28
C SER A 201 12.37 -6.49 -6.08
N ALA A 202 11.83 -5.26 -6.06
CA ALA A 202 10.82 -4.84 -5.09
C ALA A 202 9.52 -5.67 -5.21
N GLU A 203 9.13 -6.10 -6.41
CA GLU A 203 8.00 -7.01 -6.62
C GLU A 203 8.23 -8.36 -5.93
N ILE A 204 9.40 -8.98 -6.15
CA ILE A 204 9.73 -10.26 -5.51
C ILE A 204 9.83 -10.10 -4.00
N MET A 205 10.45 -9.02 -3.52
CA MET A 205 10.48 -8.68 -2.10
C MET A 205 9.06 -8.57 -1.52
N SER A 206 8.14 -7.89 -2.22
CA SER A 206 6.75 -7.73 -1.75
C SER A 206 6.01 -9.08 -1.65
N GLN A 207 6.26 -10.01 -2.57
CA GLN A 207 5.69 -11.35 -2.51
C GLN A 207 6.30 -12.14 -1.35
N GLN A 208 7.62 -12.10 -1.17
CA GLN A 208 8.33 -12.82 -0.11
C GLN A 208 8.01 -12.29 1.29
N LEU A 209 7.75 -10.99 1.45
CA LEU A 209 7.26 -10.41 2.71
C LEU A 209 5.97 -11.08 3.20
N LYS A 210 5.16 -11.63 2.29
CA LYS A 210 3.96 -12.37 2.66
C LYS A 210 4.21 -13.87 2.74
N ASP A 211 4.81 -14.42 1.70
CA ASP A 211 4.74 -15.85 1.37
C ASP A 211 6.01 -16.63 1.73
N ASN A 212 7.08 -15.96 2.17
CA ASN A 212 8.29 -16.65 2.59
C ASN A 212 7.97 -17.59 3.77
N GLU A 213 8.40 -18.85 3.68
CA GLU A 213 8.06 -19.88 4.66
C GLU A 213 8.53 -19.54 6.09
N ARG A 214 9.69 -18.87 6.20
CA ARG A 214 10.33 -18.58 7.48
C ARG A 214 10.13 -17.14 7.95
N TYR A 215 10.25 -16.17 7.03
CA TYR A 215 10.21 -14.74 7.34
C TYR A 215 8.92 -14.05 6.89
N GLY A 216 8.03 -14.76 6.18
CA GLY A 216 6.79 -14.20 5.67
C GLY A 216 5.83 -13.85 6.80
N LEU A 217 5.17 -12.71 6.68
CA LEU A 217 4.18 -12.23 7.65
C LEU A 217 2.82 -12.95 7.49
N GLY A 218 2.65 -13.79 6.47
CA GLY A 218 1.50 -14.66 6.31
C GLY A 218 0.17 -13.92 6.36
N SER A 219 -0.71 -14.28 7.30
CA SER A 219 -2.03 -13.65 7.47
C SER A 219 -1.99 -12.27 8.14
N ALA A 220 -0.85 -11.88 8.75
CA ALA A 220 -0.69 -10.57 9.37
C ALA A 220 -0.66 -9.45 8.34
N ILE A 221 -0.33 -9.73 7.07
CA ILE A 221 -0.33 -8.75 5.98
C ILE A 221 -1.04 -9.30 4.72
N GLY A 222 -1.80 -8.44 4.05
CA GLY A 222 -2.33 -8.73 2.71
C GLY A 222 -1.34 -8.34 1.61
N TYR A 223 -1.48 -8.88 0.40
CA TYR A 223 -0.64 -8.47 -0.73
C TYR A 223 -0.70 -6.95 -1.00
N LYS A 224 -1.87 -6.31 -0.81
CA LYS A 224 -1.99 -4.84 -0.86
C LYS A 224 -1.00 -4.18 0.09
N GLY A 225 -0.91 -4.64 1.34
CA GLY A 225 0.00 -4.10 2.33
C GLY A 225 1.47 -4.30 1.95
N CYS A 226 1.82 -5.44 1.36
CA CYS A 226 3.17 -5.68 0.85
C CYS A 226 3.56 -4.73 -0.29
N HIS A 227 2.65 -4.51 -1.24
CA HIS A 227 2.86 -3.53 -2.32
C HIS A 227 2.88 -2.09 -1.80
N LEU A 228 2.09 -1.78 -0.78
CA LEU A 228 2.14 -0.49 -0.09
C LEU A 228 3.50 -0.30 0.60
N PHE A 229 4.05 -1.34 1.23
CA PHE A 229 5.40 -1.27 1.79
C PHE A 229 6.45 -1.03 0.71
N ALA A 230 6.37 -1.73 -0.43
CA ALA A 230 7.27 -1.49 -1.56
C ALA A 230 7.19 -0.04 -2.05
N LYS A 231 5.98 0.53 -2.15
CA LYS A 231 5.77 1.96 -2.46
C LYS A 231 6.44 2.88 -1.43
N LEU A 232 6.24 2.62 -0.14
CA LEU A 232 6.83 3.45 0.91
C LEU A 232 8.36 3.37 0.89
N TYR A 233 8.89 2.16 0.78
CA TYR A 233 10.32 1.88 0.81
C TYR A 233 11.05 2.42 -0.43
N VAL A 234 10.53 2.18 -1.63
CA VAL A 234 11.20 2.54 -2.90
C VAL A 234 10.90 3.97 -3.32
N SER A 235 9.63 4.34 -3.42
CA SER A 235 9.20 5.58 -4.11
C SER A 235 8.91 6.74 -3.17
N THR A 236 8.50 6.47 -1.93
CA THR A 236 8.07 7.52 -0.98
C THR A 236 9.25 8.01 -0.15
N PHE A 237 9.94 7.10 0.53
CA PHE A 237 11.05 7.43 1.43
C PHE A 237 12.43 7.16 0.81
N GLY A 238 12.53 6.51 -0.35
CA GLY A 238 13.81 6.30 -1.04
C GLY A 238 14.83 5.54 -0.19
N LEU A 239 14.41 4.46 0.46
CA LEU A 239 15.20 3.74 1.45
C LEU A 239 16.13 2.68 0.86
N VAL A 240 16.07 2.43 -0.46
CA VAL A 240 16.99 1.54 -1.17
C VAL A 240 18.44 2.00 -0.99
N LYS A 241 19.29 1.09 -0.55
CA LYS A 241 20.70 1.36 -0.23
C LYS A 241 21.67 0.70 -1.20
N HIS A 242 21.59 -0.62 -1.34
CA HIS A 242 22.55 -1.45 -2.08
C HIS A 242 22.18 -1.61 -3.56
N ARG A 243 20.91 -1.40 -3.91
CA ARG A 243 20.34 -1.67 -5.24
C ARG A 243 19.97 -0.42 -6.04
N LYS A 244 20.56 0.75 -5.73
CA LYS A 244 20.17 2.04 -6.32
C LYS A 244 20.22 2.06 -7.86
N ASP A 245 21.18 1.38 -8.46
CA ASP A 245 21.36 1.32 -9.92
C ASP A 245 20.66 0.11 -10.58
N ASP A 246 19.98 -0.75 -9.80
CA ASP A 246 19.28 -1.92 -10.34
C ASP A 246 17.85 -1.54 -10.75
N LYS A 247 17.49 -1.79 -12.02
CA LYS A 247 16.12 -1.64 -12.53
C LYS A 247 15.07 -2.35 -11.67
N GLY A 248 15.47 -3.43 -10.96
CA GLY A 248 14.65 -4.16 -10.00
C GLY A 248 14.21 -3.38 -8.76
N TRP A 249 14.79 -2.22 -8.50
CA TRP A 249 14.59 -1.45 -7.26
C TRP A 249 14.27 0.03 -7.56
N THR A 250 13.44 0.25 -8.57
CA THR A 250 13.03 1.58 -9.05
C THR A 250 11.53 1.81 -8.84
N GLY A 251 11.05 3.03 -9.10
CA GLY A 251 9.62 3.35 -9.02
C GLY A 251 8.69 2.52 -9.90
N ILE A 252 9.20 1.70 -10.83
CA ILE A 252 8.42 0.82 -11.73
C ILE A 252 8.42 -0.64 -11.22
N SER A 253 9.26 -0.99 -10.24
CA SER A 253 9.63 -2.38 -9.96
C SER A 253 8.72 -3.15 -9.00
N TYR A 254 7.52 -2.64 -8.72
CA TYR A 254 6.48 -3.30 -7.92
C TYR A 254 5.09 -3.00 -8.49
N GLU A 255 4.12 -3.91 -8.31
CA GLU A 255 2.73 -3.68 -8.75
C GLU A 255 2.01 -2.61 -7.89
N VAL A 256 1.05 -1.89 -8.48
CA VAL A 256 0.21 -0.91 -7.76
C VAL A 256 -0.52 -1.59 -6.59
N PRO A 257 -0.51 -1.02 -5.36
CA PRO A 257 -1.24 -1.57 -4.21
C PRO A 257 -2.76 -1.33 -4.32
N LEU A 258 -3.40 -1.99 -5.30
CA LEU A 258 -4.80 -1.78 -5.62
C LEU A 258 -5.73 -2.11 -4.45
N ASP A 259 -6.51 -1.10 -4.06
CA ASP A 259 -7.59 -1.22 -3.10
C ASP A 259 -8.95 -0.81 -3.69
N SER A 260 -9.99 -0.79 -2.87
CA SER A 260 -11.35 -0.43 -3.29
C SER A 260 -11.45 0.99 -3.85
N ASN A 261 -10.70 1.96 -3.32
CA ASN A 261 -10.72 3.32 -3.83
C ASN A 261 -10.04 3.39 -5.20
N ALA A 262 -8.83 2.85 -5.31
CA ALA A 262 -8.10 2.78 -6.57
C ALA A 262 -8.91 2.05 -7.65
N GLY A 263 -9.45 0.87 -7.32
CA GLY A 263 -10.26 0.08 -8.24
C GLY A 263 -11.54 0.78 -8.69
N ARG A 264 -12.19 1.53 -7.81
CA ARG A 264 -13.38 2.32 -8.16
C ARG A 264 -13.05 3.42 -9.17
N VAL A 265 -11.93 4.13 -8.98
CA VAL A 265 -11.49 5.18 -9.90
C VAL A 265 -11.15 4.59 -11.26
N LEU A 266 -10.34 3.52 -11.31
CA LEU A 266 -9.99 2.85 -12.57
C LEU A 266 -11.22 2.28 -13.30
N PHE A 267 -12.20 1.77 -12.57
CA PHE A 267 -13.43 1.27 -13.19
C PHE A 267 -14.29 2.40 -13.76
N ARG A 268 -14.60 3.42 -12.95
CA ARG A 268 -15.54 4.50 -13.32
C ARG A 268 -15.00 5.44 -14.37
N THR A 269 -13.69 5.65 -14.40
CA THR A 269 -13.05 6.45 -15.46
C THR A 269 -13.08 5.75 -16.81
N GLY A 270 -13.30 4.43 -16.84
CA GLY A 270 -13.26 3.61 -18.04
C GLY A 270 -11.92 2.93 -18.29
N PHE A 271 -10.89 3.22 -17.47
CA PHE A 271 -9.56 2.61 -17.61
C PHE A 271 -9.61 1.09 -17.72
N LEU A 272 -10.36 0.42 -16.83
CA LEU A 272 -10.49 -1.03 -16.86
C LEU A 272 -11.29 -1.52 -18.07
N LEU A 273 -12.23 -0.73 -18.58
CA LEU A 273 -13.09 -1.12 -19.70
C LEU A 273 -12.34 -1.17 -21.04
N GLU A 274 -11.21 -0.46 -21.14
CA GLU A 274 -10.30 -0.60 -22.27
C GLU A 274 -9.54 -1.94 -22.28
N LEU A 275 -9.40 -2.58 -21.12
CA LEU A 275 -8.56 -3.76 -20.95
C LEU A 275 -9.35 -5.07 -21.01
N ALA A 276 -10.61 -5.05 -20.58
CA ALA A 276 -11.53 -6.18 -20.67
C ALA A 276 -13.00 -5.73 -20.61
N THR A 277 -13.90 -6.59 -21.06
CA THR A 277 -15.34 -6.28 -21.07
C THR A 277 -15.99 -6.46 -19.70
N LEU A 278 -17.15 -5.83 -19.48
CA LEU A 278 -17.97 -6.09 -18.30
C LEU A 278 -18.30 -7.58 -18.12
N LYS A 279 -18.56 -8.30 -19.22
CA LYS A 279 -18.81 -9.75 -19.20
C LYS A 279 -17.60 -10.54 -18.71
N ASP A 280 -16.39 -10.13 -19.12
CA ASP A 280 -15.16 -10.74 -18.62
C ASP A 280 -15.01 -10.50 -17.10
N TYR A 281 -15.24 -9.28 -16.64
CA TYR A 281 -15.16 -8.94 -15.22
C TYR A 281 -16.21 -9.65 -14.36
N GLU A 282 -17.42 -9.87 -14.87
CA GLU A 282 -18.42 -10.74 -14.23
C GLU A 282 -17.94 -12.19 -14.16
N LYS A 283 -17.44 -12.74 -15.27
CA LYS A 283 -16.89 -14.11 -15.32
C LYS A 283 -15.74 -14.31 -14.33
N TRP A 284 -14.92 -13.28 -14.12
CA TRP A 284 -13.80 -13.31 -13.19
C TRP A 284 -14.19 -13.00 -11.74
N ASN A 285 -15.48 -12.79 -11.47
CA ASN A 285 -16.00 -12.40 -10.16
C ASN A 285 -15.37 -11.10 -9.64
N VAL A 286 -14.88 -10.25 -10.56
CA VAL A 286 -14.47 -8.87 -10.28
C VAL A 286 -15.73 -8.03 -10.11
N ILE A 287 -16.74 -8.22 -10.96
CA ILE A 287 -18.09 -7.69 -10.77
C ILE A 287 -18.94 -8.77 -10.10
N GLN A 288 -19.50 -8.46 -8.93
CA GLN A 288 -20.39 -9.35 -8.19
C GLN A 288 -21.79 -8.72 -8.12
N LYS A 289 -22.70 -9.23 -8.97
CA LYS A 289 -24.05 -8.70 -9.11
C LYS A 289 -24.84 -8.78 -7.80
N GLY A 290 -25.52 -7.68 -7.46
CA GLY A 290 -26.39 -7.60 -6.28
C GLY A 290 -25.69 -7.64 -4.91
N LYS A 291 -24.34 -7.74 -4.88
CA LYS A 291 -23.58 -7.84 -3.62
C LYS A 291 -23.10 -6.49 -3.07
N GLY A 292 -23.34 -5.41 -3.79
CA GLY A 292 -22.99 -4.06 -3.37
C GLY A 292 -24.01 -3.47 -2.39
N LYS A 293 -23.59 -2.43 -1.65
CA LYS A 293 -24.48 -1.69 -0.74
C LYS A 293 -25.68 -1.15 -1.51
N GLY A 294 -26.89 -1.47 -1.05
CA GLY A 294 -28.15 -1.09 -1.74
C GLY A 294 -28.55 -2.00 -2.90
N GLY A 295 -27.98 -3.22 -3.01
CA GLY A 295 -28.36 -4.19 -4.05
C GLY A 295 -27.74 -3.93 -5.42
N VAL A 296 -26.80 -2.98 -5.50
CA VAL A 296 -26.01 -2.67 -6.70
C VAL A 296 -24.87 -3.68 -6.91
N ASN A 297 -24.08 -3.50 -7.96
CA ASN A 297 -22.96 -4.39 -8.27
C ASN A 297 -21.74 -4.05 -7.40
N TYR A 298 -21.11 -5.06 -6.80
CA TYR A 298 -19.88 -4.90 -6.04
C TYR A 298 -18.65 -5.15 -6.93
N ILE A 299 -17.68 -4.24 -6.92
CA ILE A 299 -16.41 -4.35 -7.63
C ILE A 299 -15.36 -4.86 -6.64
N ARG A 300 -14.97 -6.13 -6.79
CA ARG A 300 -13.84 -6.74 -6.10
C ARG A 300 -12.58 -6.64 -6.95
N VAL A 301 -11.98 -5.44 -7.04
CA VAL A 301 -10.86 -5.16 -7.94
C VAL A 301 -9.68 -6.11 -7.75
N THR A 302 -9.42 -6.60 -6.53
CA THR A 302 -8.31 -7.54 -6.25
C THR A 302 -8.39 -8.83 -7.07
N ASN A 303 -9.58 -9.18 -7.60
CA ASN A 303 -9.77 -10.36 -8.44
C ASN A 303 -9.23 -10.20 -9.88
N ILE A 304 -8.71 -9.01 -10.26
CA ILE A 304 -8.05 -8.79 -11.55
C ILE A 304 -6.65 -9.42 -11.62
N ARG A 305 -6.07 -9.83 -10.49
CA ARG A 305 -4.76 -10.48 -10.46
C ARG A 305 -4.76 -11.75 -11.31
N GLY A 306 -3.75 -11.90 -12.17
CA GLY A 306 -3.65 -12.99 -13.14
C GLY A 306 -4.65 -12.92 -14.30
N LYS A 307 -5.48 -11.87 -14.40
CA LYS A 307 -6.41 -11.67 -15.52
C LYS A 307 -5.72 -10.93 -16.65
N LYS A 308 -6.07 -11.33 -17.87
CA LYS A 308 -5.35 -10.94 -19.09
C LYS A 308 -6.08 -9.83 -19.82
N VAL A 309 -5.32 -8.90 -20.37
CA VAL A 309 -5.83 -7.90 -21.30
C VAL A 309 -6.34 -8.60 -22.57
N LYS A 310 -7.46 -8.13 -23.12
CA LYS A 310 -8.07 -8.69 -24.33
C LYS A 310 -7.67 -7.87 -25.57
N GLY A 311 -7.47 -8.56 -26.70
CA GLY A 311 -7.31 -7.90 -28.00
C GLY A 311 -5.97 -7.21 -28.25
N ILE A 312 -4.89 -7.64 -27.56
CA ILE A 312 -3.52 -7.19 -27.83
C ILE A 312 -2.78 -8.28 -28.60
N SER A 313 -2.13 -7.90 -29.71
CA SER A 313 -1.20 -8.77 -30.44
C SER A 313 0.11 -8.92 -29.67
N THR A 314 0.64 -10.14 -29.64
CA THR A 314 1.98 -10.42 -29.09
C THR A 314 3.10 -9.75 -29.89
N ASP A 315 2.82 -9.34 -31.13
CA ASP A 315 3.81 -8.68 -31.99
C ASP A 315 3.76 -7.15 -31.86
N SER A 316 2.86 -6.61 -31.03
CA SER A 316 2.75 -5.16 -30.81
C SER A 316 3.92 -4.59 -30.02
N GLU A 317 4.30 -3.35 -30.29
CA GLU A 317 5.33 -2.63 -29.52
C GLU A 317 5.00 -2.61 -28.01
N PHE A 318 3.75 -2.35 -27.65
CA PHE A 318 3.28 -2.40 -26.25
C PHE A 318 3.51 -3.74 -25.58
N PHE A 319 3.35 -4.86 -26.30
CA PHE A 319 3.64 -6.16 -25.74
C PHE A 319 5.14 -6.37 -25.51
N HIS A 320 6.00 -5.88 -26.42
CA HIS A 320 7.45 -5.95 -26.25
C HIS A 320 7.93 -5.10 -25.08
N ASP A 321 7.46 -3.85 -24.97
CA ASP A 321 7.74 -2.98 -23.82
C ASP A 321 7.24 -3.61 -22.51
N TYR A 322 6.07 -4.29 -22.53
CA TYR A 322 5.58 -5.06 -21.38
C TYR A 322 6.53 -6.21 -20.99
N LEU A 323 7.10 -6.93 -21.95
CA LEU A 323 8.10 -7.96 -21.65
C LEU A 323 9.35 -7.38 -20.99
N VAL A 324 9.77 -6.17 -21.39
CA VAL A 324 10.88 -5.44 -20.75
C VAL A 324 10.53 -5.10 -19.30
N VAL A 325 9.36 -4.51 -19.04
CA VAL A 325 8.90 -4.19 -17.69
C VAL A 325 8.89 -5.43 -16.80
N VAL A 326 8.29 -6.52 -17.26
CA VAL A 326 8.16 -7.74 -16.45
C VAL A 326 9.52 -8.39 -16.16
N ARG A 327 10.43 -8.44 -17.13
CA ARG A 327 11.72 -9.12 -16.97
C ARG A 327 12.78 -8.27 -16.29
N GLU A 328 12.87 -6.98 -16.62
CA GLU A 328 13.96 -6.13 -16.17
C GLU A 328 13.64 -5.40 -14.86
N TYR A 329 12.38 -4.99 -14.69
CA TYR A 329 11.93 -4.22 -13.53
C TYR A 329 11.27 -5.10 -12.49
N LEU A 330 10.25 -5.89 -12.87
CA LEU A 330 9.60 -6.80 -11.91
C LEU A 330 10.44 -8.06 -11.65
N LYS A 331 11.41 -8.37 -12.51
CA LYS A 331 12.27 -9.59 -12.49
C LYS A 331 11.47 -10.89 -12.43
N MET A 332 10.28 -10.89 -13.02
CA MET A 332 9.42 -12.06 -13.07
C MET A 332 9.69 -12.87 -14.34
N GLY A 333 9.23 -14.13 -14.34
CA GLY A 333 9.36 -15.02 -15.49
C GLY A 333 8.70 -14.47 -16.77
N LYS A 334 9.05 -15.05 -17.93
CA LYS A 334 8.56 -14.61 -19.25
C LYS A 334 7.04 -14.81 -19.38
N PRO A 335 6.22 -13.74 -19.38
CA PRO A 335 4.78 -13.89 -19.49
C PRO A 335 4.41 -14.22 -20.95
N ARG A 336 3.34 -15.01 -21.11
CA ARG A 336 2.75 -15.33 -22.43
C ARG A 336 1.64 -14.35 -22.84
N SER A 337 1.26 -13.44 -21.95
CA SER A 337 0.16 -12.50 -22.12
C SER A 337 0.32 -11.30 -21.19
N MET A 338 -0.27 -10.17 -21.56
CA MET A 338 -0.32 -8.99 -20.71
C MET A 338 -1.35 -9.16 -19.60
N GLU A 339 -0.93 -8.95 -18.34
CA GLU A 339 -1.82 -8.98 -17.18
C GLU A 339 -2.31 -7.58 -16.85
N ILE A 340 -3.61 -7.45 -16.58
CA ILE A 340 -4.29 -6.17 -16.31
C ILE A 340 -3.62 -5.42 -15.14
N GLN A 341 -3.25 -6.15 -14.08
CA GLN A 341 -2.62 -5.62 -12.88
C GLN A 341 -1.29 -4.87 -13.16
N ARG A 342 -0.60 -5.24 -14.24
CA ARG A 342 0.73 -4.70 -14.60
C ARG A 342 0.68 -3.67 -15.72
N VAL A 343 -0.51 -3.37 -16.25
CA VAL A 343 -0.68 -2.31 -17.24
C VAL A 343 -0.23 -0.95 -16.70
N PRO A 344 -0.52 -0.57 -15.43
CA PRO A 344 0.01 0.68 -14.88
C PRO A 344 1.54 0.77 -14.95
N ASN A 345 2.28 -0.30 -14.62
CA ASN A 345 3.74 -0.34 -14.73
C ASN A 345 4.20 -0.10 -16.18
N LEU A 346 3.51 -0.68 -17.17
CA LEU A 346 3.78 -0.46 -18.59
C LEU A 346 3.55 1.00 -18.99
N LEU A 347 2.43 1.59 -18.59
CA LEU A 347 2.10 2.96 -18.96
C LEU A 347 3.09 3.97 -18.36
N ILE A 348 3.49 3.77 -17.11
CA ILE A 348 4.53 4.57 -16.46
C ILE A 348 5.88 4.40 -17.16
N TYR A 349 6.24 3.15 -17.52
CA TYR A 349 7.45 2.90 -18.30
C TYR A 349 7.44 3.64 -19.65
N LYS A 350 6.30 3.67 -20.37
CA LYS A 350 6.15 4.42 -21.63
C LYS A 350 6.33 5.92 -21.40
N LEU A 351 5.66 6.48 -20.39
CA LEU A 351 5.84 7.89 -20.04
C LEU A 351 7.31 8.19 -19.71
N ASN A 352 8.02 7.32 -18.99
CA ASN A 352 9.42 7.57 -18.67
C ASN A 352 10.35 7.48 -19.91
N LYS A 353 10.01 6.67 -20.92
CA LYS A 353 10.71 6.72 -22.22
C LYS A 353 10.53 8.05 -22.94
N ASP A 354 9.42 8.75 -22.68
CA ASP A 354 9.11 10.07 -23.24
C ASP A 354 9.72 11.23 -22.41
N GLY A 355 10.63 10.92 -21.47
CA GLY A 355 11.39 11.91 -20.70
C GLY A 355 10.78 12.33 -19.37
N TYR A 356 9.69 11.68 -18.94
CA TYR A 356 9.16 11.87 -17.59
C TYR A 356 9.92 11.02 -16.57
N ASP A 357 9.77 11.35 -15.29
CA ASP A 357 10.36 10.60 -14.18
C ASP A 357 9.27 10.16 -13.21
N PHE A 358 8.28 9.40 -13.68
CA PHE A 358 7.14 8.96 -12.87
C PHE A 358 7.37 7.60 -12.21
N SER A 359 6.68 7.38 -11.09
CA SER A 359 6.67 6.10 -10.37
C SER A 359 5.26 5.51 -10.27
N VAL A 360 5.20 4.20 -9.99
CA VAL A 360 3.97 3.49 -9.60
C VAL A 360 3.37 4.09 -8.33
N GLY A 361 4.22 4.63 -7.45
CA GLY A 361 3.80 5.36 -6.27
C GLY A 361 2.99 6.61 -6.62
N ASP A 362 3.46 7.42 -7.58
CA ASP A 362 2.76 8.61 -8.04
C ASP A 362 1.37 8.25 -8.59
N PHE A 363 1.27 7.18 -9.38
CA PHE A 363 -0.01 6.73 -9.93
C PHE A 363 -0.99 6.31 -8.82
N ASP A 364 -0.51 5.55 -7.84
CA ASP A 364 -1.30 5.13 -6.69
C ASP A 364 -1.78 6.31 -5.85
N ASP A 365 -0.91 7.28 -5.55
CA ASP A 365 -1.28 8.50 -4.82
C ASP A 365 -2.36 9.31 -5.56
N GLY A 366 -2.26 9.40 -6.89
CA GLY A 366 -3.29 10.03 -7.72
C GLY A 366 -4.63 9.33 -7.60
N LEU A 367 -4.63 7.99 -7.69
CA LEU A 367 -5.84 7.18 -7.53
C LEU A 367 -6.46 7.36 -6.14
N MET A 368 -5.65 7.37 -5.09
CA MET A 368 -6.11 7.55 -3.71
C MET A 368 -6.69 8.95 -3.48
N TYR A 369 -6.03 10.00 -4.00
CA TYR A 369 -6.54 11.36 -3.92
C TYR A 369 -7.90 11.50 -4.62
N ILE A 370 -8.03 11.00 -5.85
CA ILE A 370 -9.31 11.03 -6.58
C ILE A 370 -10.38 10.23 -5.86
N GLY A 371 -10.05 9.01 -5.43
CA GLY A 371 -10.97 8.09 -4.78
C GLY A 371 -11.51 8.62 -3.46
N THR A 372 -10.71 9.36 -2.70
CA THR A 372 -11.07 9.86 -1.36
C THR A 372 -11.63 11.28 -1.35
N LYS A 373 -11.39 12.09 -2.39
CA LYS A 373 -11.84 13.50 -2.45
C LYS A 373 -12.97 13.77 -3.44
N TYR A 374 -13.12 12.95 -4.48
CA TYR A 374 -14.08 13.22 -5.56
C TYR A 374 -14.95 12.00 -5.88
N CYS A 375 -14.31 10.87 -6.19
CA CYS A 375 -14.98 9.66 -6.66
C CYS A 375 -15.46 8.81 -5.48
N TYR A 376 -16.44 9.28 -4.73
CA TYR A 376 -16.94 8.60 -3.54
C TYR A 376 -17.68 7.28 -3.84
N ASN A 377 -17.75 6.38 -2.83
CA ASN A 377 -18.43 5.07 -2.94
C ASN A 377 -19.97 5.17 -2.80
N HIS A 378 -20.57 6.11 -3.52
CA HIS A 378 -22.02 6.25 -3.69
C HIS A 378 -22.32 6.77 -5.12
N ASP A 379 -23.58 7.07 -5.37
CA ASP A 379 -24.15 7.57 -6.64
C ASP A 379 -24.00 9.08 -6.85
N GLU A 380 -23.52 9.81 -5.85
CA GLU A 380 -23.34 11.27 -5.88
C GLU A 380 -21.86 11.66 -5.65
N PRO A 381 -20.89 11.15 -6.44
CA PRO A 381 -19.52 11.67 -6.39
C PRO A 381 -19.46 13.13 -6.86
N LYS A 382 -18.41 13.86 -6.45
CA LYS A 382 -18.14 15.24 -6.91
C LYS A 382 -17.52 15.24 -8.31
N CYS A 383 -18.29 14.80 -9.30
CA CYS A 383 -17.79 14.65 -10.67
C CYS A 383 -17.47 15.98 -11.33
N GLU A 384 -18.29 17.01 -11.13
CA GLU A 384 -18.08 18.35 -11.72
C GLU A 384 -16.75 18.96 -11.29
N ASP A 385 -16.40 18.81 -10.01
CA ASP A 385 -15.15 19.33 -9.44
C ASP A 385 -13.94 18.39 -9.64
N CYS A 386 -14.15 17.20 -10.19
CA CYS A 386 -13.09 16.20 -10.33
C CYS A 386 -12.09 16.63 -11.41
N PRO A 387 -10.77 16.61 -11.16
CA PRO A 387 -9.76 16.97 -12.17
C PRO A 387 -9.64 15.97 -13.32
N LEU A 388 -10.40 14.86 -13.28
CA LEU A 388 -10.53 13.89 -14.37
C LEU A 388 -11.90 13.99 -15.07
N ASN A 389 -12.68 15.06 -14.83
CA ASN A 389 -14.06 15.15 -15.29
C ASN A 389 -14.20 15.02 -16.81
N ASP A 390 -13.34 15.68 -17.58
CA ASP A 390 -13.33 15.75 -19.05
C ASP A 390 -12.95 14.43 -19.72
N VAL A 391 -12.20 13.57 -19.02
CA VAL A 391 -11.78 12.25 -19.52
C VAL A 391 -12.57 11.07 -18.94
N CYS A 392 -13.31 11.28 -17.85
CA CYS A 392 -14.03 10.21 -17.16
C CYS A 392 -15.20 9.67 -18.00
N GLN A 393 -15.10 8.42 -18.47
CA GLN A 393 -16.19 7.78 -19.23
C GLN A 393 -17.48 7.68 -18.42
N GLY A 394 -17.39 7.39 -17.12
CA GLY A 394 -18.56 7.31 -16.24
C GLY A 394 -19.32 8.63 -16.09
N TYR A 395 -18.64 9.78 -16.21
CA TYR A 395 -19.29 11.08 -16.14
C TYR A 395 -19.80 11.54 -17.51
N ASN A 396 -18.99 11.39 -18.56
CA ASN A 396 -19.28 11.99 -19.87
C ASN A 396 -20.08 11.09 -20.83
N LYS A 397 -20.04 9.76 -20.64
CA LYS A 397 -20.55 8.80 -21.63
C LYS A 397 -21.55 7.82 -21.04
N ASP A 398 -21.24 7.24 -19.88
CA ASP A 398 -22.05 6.18 -19.28
C ASP A 398 -22.16 6.33 -17.75
N ASN A 399 -23.17 7.07 -17.31
CA ASN A 399 -23.45 7.29 -15.89
C ASN A 399 -23.84 6.01 -15.13
N THR A 400 -24.11 4.90 -15.83
CA THR A 400 -24.37 3.62 -15.15
C THR A 400 -23.13 3.09 -14.43
N LEU A 401 -21.93 3.43 -14.89
CA LEU A 401 -20.66 3.08 -14.22
C LEU A 401 -20.56 3.69 -12.81
N ILE A 402 -21.16 4.87 -12.61
CA ILE A 402 -21.24 5.54 -11.31
C ILE A 402 -22.40 4.99 -10.49
N LYS A 403 -23.61 4.96 -11.08
CA LYS A 403 -24.85 4.64 -10.35
C LYS A 403 -24.94 3.18 -9.92
N ASN A 404 -24.50 2.24 -10.76
CA ASN A 404 -24.76 0.81 -10.59
C ASN A 404 -23.63 0.02 -9.94
N TYR A 405 -22.48 0.65 -9.64
CA TYR A 405 -21.31 -0.05 -9.13
C TYR A 405 -20.74 0.60 -7.84
N ARG A 406 -20.40 -0.24 -6.87
CA ARG A 406 -19.81 0.11 -5.57
C ARG A 406 -18.62 -0.80 -5.26
N THR A 407 -17.79 -0.39 -4.32
CA THR A 407 -16.63 -1.17 -3.83
C THR A 407 -16.69 -1.44 -2.35
#